data_AF-A0A965VGS1-F1
#
_entry.id   AF-A0A965VGS1-F1
#
_cell.length_a   1.000
_cell.length_b   1.000
_cell.length_c   1.000
_cell.angle_alpha   90.00
_cell.angle_beta   90.00
_cell.angle_gamma   90.00
#
_symmetry.space_group_name_H-M   'P 1'
#
loop_
_entity.id
_entity.type
_entity.pdbx_description
1 polymer ?
#
loop_
_entity_poly.entity_id
_entity_poly.type
_entity_poly.pdbx_seq_one_letter_code
_entity_poly.pdbx_strand_id
1 'polypeptide(L)'
;RRINEGAAMIRSKGEAGTGDVSEATKHIRKITSEIRALSSMAEDELFVAAKELQAPYELVREVAATGKLPVVLFTAGGVATPADAAMMMQLGADGVFVGSGIFKSGNPAERAKAIVKATTFFDDPAVVTEASRGLGEAMVGINVSDLPAPHRLAERGW
;
A
#
# COMPACT_ATOMS: atom_id res chain seq x y z
N ARG A 1 -8.93 -9.41 -10.68
CA ARG A 1 -9.12 -10.82 -10.23
C ARG A 1 -9.74 -10.92 -8.84
N ARG A 2 -9.05 -10.59 -7.73
CA ARG A 2 -9.60 -10.72 -6.36
C ARG A 2 -10.96 -10.07 -6.15
N ILE A 3 -11.19 -8.88 -6.71
CA ILE A 3 -12.50 -8.20 -6.68
C ILE A 3 -13.59 -9.06 -7.35
N ASN A 4 -13.29 -9.68 -8.50
CA ASN A 4 -14.20 -10.60 -9.20
C ASN A 4 -14.47 -11.90 -8.41
N GLU A 5 -13.57 -12.28 -7.52
CA GLU A 5 -13.75 -13.41 -6.60
C GLU A 5 -14.52 -13.03 -5.33
N GLY A 6 -14.99 -11.78 -5.23
CA GLY A 6 -15.79 -11.30 -4.09
C GLY A 6 -15.01 -10.54 -3.03
N ALA A 7 -13.75 -10.14 -3.29
CA ALA A 7 -13.02 -9.31 -2.33
C ALA A 7 -13.66 -7.92 -2.20
N ALA A 8 -14.10 -7.57 -1.00
CA ALA A 8 -14.66 -6.25 -0.66
C ALA A 8 -13.60 -5.20 -0.30
N MET A 9 -12.32 -5.59 -0.30
CA MET A 9 -11.17 -4.74 0.04
C MET A 9 -9.91 -5.31 -0.63
N ILE A 10 -9.01 -4.43 -1.07
CA ILE A 10 -7.69 -4.78 -1.59
C ILE A 10 -6.61 -4.15 -0.71
N ARG A 11 -5.47 -4.83 -0.60
CA ARG A 11 -4.26 -4.25 -0.06
C ARG A 11 -3.04 -4.60 -0.92
N SER A 12 -2.00 -3.78 -0.86
CA SER A 12 -0.69 -4.22 -1.33
C SER A 12 -0.22 -5.45 -0.54
N LYS A 13 0.65 -6.26 -1.16
CA LYS A 13 1.36 -7.31 -0.41
C LYS A 13 2.47 -6.71 0.43
N GLY A 14 3.33 -5.93 -0.21
CA GLY A 14 4.60 -5.48 0.34
C GLY A 14 5.49 -6.66 0.74
N GLU A 15 6.51 -6.39 1.55
CA GLU A 15 7.25 -7.43 2.25
C GLU A 15 6.97 -7.29 3.76
N ALA A 16 6.26 -8.27 4.33
CA ALA A 16 5.83 -8.16 5.71
C ALA A 16 6.94 -8.59 6.66
N GLY A 17 7.10 -7.88 7.78
CA GLY A 17 8.09 -8.23 8.81
C GLY A 17 9.49 -7.64 8.60
N THR A 18 9.75 -6.96 7.47
CA THR A 18 11.04 -6.35 7.16
C THR A 18 11.23 -4.95 7.71
N GLY A 19 10.15 -4.18 7.91
CA GLY A 19 10.27 -2.75 8.18
C GLY A 19 10.78 -1.94 6.96
N ASP A 20 10.73 -2.53 5.76
CA ASP A 20 11.14 -1.92 4.50
C ASP A 20 9.92 -1.72 3.58
N VAL A 21 9.59 -0.45 3.30
CA VAL A 21 8.43 -0.03 2.49
C VAL A 21 8.66 -0.08 0.98
N SER A 22 9.83 -0.51 0.49
CA SER A 22 10.16 -0.55 -0.94
C SER A 22 9.14 -1.32 -1.79
N GLU A 23 8.82 -2.55 -1.42
CA GLU A 23 7.84 -3.37 -2.15
C GLU A 23 6.41 -2.82 -2.00
N ALA A 24 6.04 -2.27 -0.83
CA ALA A 24 4.75 -1.61 -0.66
C ALA A 24 4.61 -0.39 -1.60
N THR A 25 5.66 0.42 -1.68
CA THR A 25 5.77 1.60 -2.56
C THR A 25 5.67 1.20 -4.04
N LYS A 26 6.37 0.14 -4.44
CA LYS A 26 6.31 -0.41 -5.80
C LYS A 26 4.90 -0.86 -6.17
N HIS A 27 4.23 -1.60 -5.28
CA HIS A 27 2.87 -2.07 -5.51
C HIS A 27 1.86 -0.93 -5.64
N ILE A 28 1.84 0.03 -4.71
CA ILE A 28 0.86 1.13 -4.75
C ILE A 28 1.07 2.03 -5.97
N ARG A 29 2.34 2.30 -6.34
CA ARG A 29 2.66 3.03 -7.59
C ARG A 29 2.20 2.28 -8.82
N LYS A 30 2.40 0.96 -8.88
CA LYS A 30 1.95 0.13 -10.01
C LYS A 30 0.42 0.18 -10.14
N ILE A 31 -0.30 -0.07 -9.05
CA ILE A 31 -1.78 -0.04 -9.03
C ILE A 31 -2.30 1.33 -9.47
N THR A 32 -1.81 2.41 -8.86
CA THR A 32 -2.27 3.78 -9.18
C THR A 32 -1.89 4.20 -10.60
N SER A 33 -0.73 3.77 -11.11
CA SER A 33 -0.34 4.02 -12.51
C SER A 33 -1.25 3.30 -13.51
N GLU A 34 -1.64 2.06 -13.23
CA GLU A 34 -2.53 1.29 -14.09
C GLU A 34 -3.94 1.85 -14.09
N ILE A 35 -4.46 2.28 -12.93
CA ILE A 35 -5.75 2.97 -12.84
C ILE A 35 -5.74 4.24 -13.68
N ARG A 36 -4.69 5.06 -13.59
CA ARG A 36 -4.54 6.28 -14.41
C ARG A 36 -4.46 5.95 -15.90
N ALA A 37 -3.72 4.91 -16.27
CA ALA A 37 -3.63 4.47 -17.66
C ALA A 37 -5.00 4.07 -18.21
N LEU A 38 -5.75 3.23 -17.48
CA LEU A 38 -7.11 2.84 -17.84
C LEU A 38 -8.04 4.04 -17.98
N SER A 39 -7.93 5.03 -17.09
CA SER A 39 -8.76 6.25 -17.12
C SER A 39 -8.50 7.14 -18.34
N SER A 40 -7.37 6.95 -19.02
CA SER A 40 -6.98 7.71 -20.22
C SER A 40 -7.17 6.95 -21.54
N MET A 41 -7.56 5.67 -21.48
CA MET A 41 -7.77 4.84 -22.66
C MET A 41 -9.12 5.15 -23.34
N ALA A 42 -9.18 4.91 -24.64
CA ALA A 42 -10.46 4.92 -25.35
C ALA A 42 -11.30 3.67 -24.97
N GLU A 43 -12.62 3.77 -25.05
CA GLU A 43 -13.54 2.71 -24.57
C GLU A 43 -13.35 1.38 -25.31
N ASP A 44 -12.97 1.43 -26.59
CA ASP A 44 -12.68 0.26 -27.42
C ASP A 44 -11.36 -0.44 -27.05
N GLU A 45 -10.37 0.30 -26.55
CA GLU A 45 -9.10 -0.25 -26.04
C GLU A 45 -9.28 -1.05 -24.73
N LEU A 46 -10.35 -0.76 -23.96
CA LEU A 46 -10.59 -1.39 -22.66
C LEU A 46 -10.83 -2.90 -22.75
N PHE A 47 -11.31 -3.42 -23.88
CA PHE A 47 -11.47 -4.88 -24.08
C PHE A 47 -10.11 -5.60 -24.10
N VAL A 48 -9.11 -5.00 -24.75
CA VAL A 48 -7.75 -5.54 -24.80
C VAL A 48 -7.12 -5.44 -23.42
N ALA A 49 -7.24 -4.29 -22.76
CA ALA A 49 -6.74 -4.11 -21.39
C ALA A 49 -7.34 -5.13 -20.41
N ALA A 50 -8.66 -5.39 -20.49
CA ALA A 50 -9.32 -6.39 -19.65
C ALA A 50 -8.79 -7.80 -19.86
N LYS A 51 -8.49 -8.17 -21.12
CA LYS A 51 -7.89 -9.46 -21.47
C LYS A 51 -6.47 -9.59 -20.89
N GLU A 52 -5.63 -8.57 -21.03
CA GLU A 52 -4.25 -8.57 -20.52
C GLU A 52 -4.19 -8.61 -18.98
N LEU A 53 -5.07 -7.83 -18.32
CA LEU A 53 -5.20 -7.83 -16.86
C LEU A 53 -5.84 -9.10 -16.31
N GLN A 54 -6.42 -9.93 -17.19
CA GLN A 54 -7.22 -11.10 -16.83
C GLN A 54 -8.33 -10.71 -15.82
N ALA A 55 -9.06 -9.64 -16.14
CA ALA A 55 -10.12 -9.09 -15.31
C ALA A 55 -11.43 -8.96 -16.12
N PRO A 56 -12.60 -9.01 -15.47
CA PRO A 56 -13.87 -8.78 -16.14
C PRO A 56 -13.91 -7.40 -16.79
N TYR A 57 -14.41 -7.33 -18.02
CA TYR A 57 -14.53 -6.08 -18.77
C TYR A 57 -15.30 -5.01 -17.99
N GLU A 58 -16.45 -5.36 -17.39
CA GLU A 58 -17.26 -4.39 -16.63
C GLU A 58 -16.49 -3.77 -15.46
N LEU A 59 -15.66 -4.56 -14.77
CA LEU A 59 -14.83 -4.05 -13.68
C LEU A 59 -13.76 -3.08 -14.22
N VAL A 60 -13.14 -3.41 -15.35
CA VAL A 60 -12.13 -2.53 -15.97
C VAL A 60 -12.77 -1.24 -16.47
N ARG A 61 -13.96 -1.33 -17.07
CA ARG A 61 -14.76 -0.19 -17.53
C ARG A 61 -15.16 0.73 -16.38
N GLU A 62 -15.60 0.18 -15.25
CA GLU A 62 -15.91 0.96 -14.04
C GLU A 62 -14.68 1.69 -13.51
N VAL A 63 -13.52 1.02 -13.44
CA VAL A 63 -12.27 1.63 -12.98
C VAL A 63 -11.81 2.74 -13.93
N ALA A 64 -11.90 2.53 -15.24
CA ALA A 64 -11.59 3.55 -16.24
C ALA A 64 -12.50 4.77 -16.12
N ALA A 65 -13.81 4.57 -15.93
CA ALA A 65 -14.78 5.66 -15.81
C ALA A 65 -14.66 6.44 -14.49
N THR A 66 -14.34 5.77 -13.39
CA THR A 66 -14.32 6.38 -12.05
C THR A 66 -12.95 6.85 -11.59
N GLY A 67 -11.87 6.39 -12.24
CA GLY A 67 -10.50 6.67 -11.85
C GLY A 67 -10.07 6.06 -10.52
N LYS A 68 -10.78 5.04 -10.02
CA LYS A 68 -10.51 4.37 -8.75
C LYS A 68 -10.99 2.92 -8.76
N LEU A 69 -10.51 2.12 -7.81
CA LEU A 69 -11.08 0.79 -7.58
C LEU A 69 -12.47 0.91 -6.94
N PRO A 70 -13.40 -0.03 -7.22
CA PRO A 70 -14.72 -0.05 -6.58
C PRO A 70 -14.69 -0.56 -5.13
N VAL A 71 -13.50 -0.81 -4.58
CA VAL A 71 -13.25 -1.25 -3.22
C VAL A 71 -12.08 -0.48 -2.62
N VAL A 72 -12.04 -0.42 -1.30
CA VAL A 72 -10.97 0.23 -0.54
C VAL A 72 -9.60 -0.38 -0.87
N LEU A 73 -8.60 0.47 -1.06
CA LEU A 73 -7.21 0.13 -1.33
C LEU A 73 -6.30 0.53 -0.17
N PHE A 74 -5.90 -0.44 0.66
CA PHE A 74 -4.91 -0.19 1.72
C PHE A 74 -3.50 -0.53 1.27
N THR A 75 -2.51 0.04 1.95
CA THR A 75 -1.12 -0.39 1.82
C THR A 75 -0.70 -1.22 3.02
N ALA A 76 0.01 -2.32 2.77
CA ALA A 76 0.56 -3.22 3.77
C ALA A 76 1.97 -3.70 3.40
N GLY A 77 2.71 -4.13 4.43
CA GLY A 77 4.10 -4.57 4.32
C GLY A 77 5.08 -3.40 4.50
N GLY A 78 6.11 -3.60 5.33
CA GLY A 78 7.17 -2.62 5.50
C GLY A 78 6.91 -1.40 6.38
N VAL A 79 5.67 -0.93 6.56
CA VAL A 79 5.38 0.30 7.32
C VAL A 79 5.88 0.20 8.77
N ALA A 80 6.82 1.07 9.16
CA ALA A 80 7.45 1.05 10.49
C ALA A 80 7.51 2.42 11.18
N THR A 81 7.32 3.50 10.43
CA THR A 81 7.40 4.88 10.92
C THR A 81 6.16 5.70 10.56
N PRO A 82 5.91 6.84 11.24
CA PRO A 82 4.86 7.77 10.84
C PRO A 82 5.07 8.33 9.42
N ALA A 83 6.32 8.56 9.02
CA ALA A 83 6.66 9.02 7.67
C ALA A 83 6.29 8.00 6.60
N ASP A 84 6.53 6.70 6.85
CA ASP A 84 6.11 5.62 5.96
C ASP A 84 4.60 5.64 5.76
N ALA A 85 3.85 5.73 6.87
CA ALA A 85 2.39 5.73 6.86
C ALA A 85 1.85 6.93 6.06
N ALA A 86 2.37 8.13 6.32
CA ALA A 86 2.00 9.33 5.58
C ALA A 86 2.33 9.22 4.08
N MET A 87 3.53 8.70 3.74
CA MET A 87 3.93 8.49 2.35
C MET A 87 2.97 7.54 1.62
N MET A 88 2.52 6.45 2.26
CA MET A 88 1.57 5.52 1.63
C MET A 88 0.23 6.20 1.33
N MET A 89 -0.27 7.05 2.23
CA MET A 89 -1.48 7.84 1.99
C MET A 89 -1.28 8.84 0.83
N GLN A 90 -0.15 9.55 0.79
CA GLN A 90 0.19 10.48 -0.30
C GLN A 90 0.32 9.78 -1.67
N LEU A 91 0.67 8.49 -1.68
CA LEU A 91 0.73 7.68 -2.89
C LEU A 91 -0.64 7.16 -3.37
N GLY A 92 -1.73 7.47 -2.66
CA GLY A 92 -3.10 7.14 -3.04
C GLY A 92 -3.69 5.93 -2.34
N ALA A 93 -3.17 5.55 -1.17
CA ALA A 93 -3.82 4.56 -0.32
C ALA A 93 -4.99 5.17 0.46
N ASP A 94 -6.04 4.38 0.68
CA ASP A 94 -7.17 4.72 1.55
C ASP A 94 -6.87 4.43 3.04
N GLY A 95 -5.76 3.77 3.33
CA GLY A 95 -5.32 3.42 4.67
C GLY A 95 -4.07 2.55 4.67
N VAL A 96 -3.55 2.26 5.86
CA VAL A 96 -2.34 1.44 6.05
C VAL A 96 -2.55 0.32 7.06
N PHE A 97 -1.96 -0.84 6.80
CA PHE A 97 -1.82 -1.93 7.76
C PHE A 97 -0.43 -1.90 8.38
N VAL A 98 -0.38 -1.93 9.72
CA VAL A 98 0.87 -1.97 10.47
C VAL A 98 0.82 -3.10 11.50
N GLY A 99 1.85 -3.94 11.50
CA GLY A 99 2.02 -5.04 12.44
C GLY A 99 3.36 -4.95 13.17
N SER A 100 4.41 -5.57 12.61
CA SER A 100 5.75 -5.58 13.22
C SER A 100 6.30 -4.18 13.49
N GLY A 101 6.00 -3.20 12.64
CA GLY A 101 6.42 -1.81 12.80
C GLY A 101 6.04 -1.19 14.14
N ILE A 102 4.92 -1.62 14.73
CA ILE A 102 4.47 -1.19 16.06
C ILE A 102 5.02 -2.13 17.13
N PHE A 103 4.69 -3.42 17.05
CA PHE A 103 4.91 -4.36 18.17
C PHE A 103 6.36 -4.81 18.36
N LYS A 104 7.24 -4.60 17.38
CA LYS A 104 8.68 -4.86 17.50
C LYS A 104 9.50 -3.57 17.74
N SER A 105 8.84 -2.46 18.07
CA SER A 105 9.53 -1.21 18.41
C SER A 105 9.79 -1.07 19.92
N GLY A 106 10.66 -0.14 20.30
CA GLY A 106 10.97 0.12 21.71
C GLY A 106 9.83 0.75 22.52
N ASN A 107 8.85 1.39 21.86
CA ASN A 107 7.66 1.95 22.50
C ASN A 107 6.41 1.76 21.61
N PRO A 108 5.77 0.57 21.64
CA PRO A 108 4.64 0.24 20.77
C PRO A 108 3.44 1.17 20.94
N ALA A 109 3.12 1.59 22.17
CA ALA A 109 1.95 2.43 22.44
C ALA A 109 2.09 3.82 21.83
N GLU A 110 3.23 4.49 22.03
CA GLU A 110 3.47 5.81 21.43
C GLU A 110 3.63 5.72 19.92
N ARG A 111 4.28 4.66 19.41
CA ARG A 111 4.40 4.45 17.96
C ARG A 111 3.06 4.22 17.29
N ALA A 112 2.15 3.45 17.90
CA ALA A 112 0.81 3.24 17.38
C ALA A 112 0.04 4.57 17.27
N LYS A 113 0.05 5.38 18.32
CA LYS A 113 -0.58 6.72 18.31
C LYS A 113 0.02 7.61 17.22
N ALA A 114 1.35 7.61 17.09
CA ALA A 114 2.06 8.42 16.11
C ALA A 114 1.72 8.01 14.66
N ILE A 115 1.67 6.71 14.38
CA ILE A 115 1.27 6.18 13.07
C ILE A 115 -0.17 6.56 12.76
N VAL A 116 -1.11 6.38 13.70
CA VAL A 116 -2.50 6.81 13.51
C VAL A 116 -2.58 8.31 13.20
N LYS A 117 -1.90 9.15 14.00
CA LYS A 117 -1.86 10.61 13.77
C LYS A 117 -1.31 10.96 12.38
N ALA A 118 -0.21 10.35 11.97
CA ALA A 118 0.38 10.61 10.66
C ALA A 118 -0.44 10.05 9.49
N THR A 119 -1.20 8.96 9.67
CA THR A 119 -2.16 8.47 8.67
C THR A 119 -3.33 9.44 8.51
N THR A 120 -3.82 10.04 9.60
CA THR A 120 -4.94 11.00 9.54
C THR A 120 -4.53 12.34 8.94
N PHE A 121 -3.34 12.84 9.29
CA PHE A 121 -2.84 14.16 8.88
C PHE A 121 -1.65 14.03 7.92
N PHE A 122 -1.73 13.09 6.97
CA PHE A 122 -0.60 12.70 6.12
C PHE A 122 -0.08 13.81 5.21
N ASP A 123 -0.89 14.84 4.96
CA ASP A 123 -0.60 16.00 4.13
C ASP A 123 -0.12 17.22 4.94
N ASP A 124 -0.16 17.15 6.28
CA ASP A 124 0.38 18.18 7.17
C ASP A 124 1.82 17.81 7.61
N PRO A 125 2.85 18.41 7.00
CA PRO A 125 4.24 18.08 7.32
C PRO A 125 4.62 18.45 8.76
N ALA A 126 3.97 19.45 9.37
CA ALA A 126 4.23 19.82 10.76
C ALA A 126 3.70 18.75 11.71
N VAL A 127 2.49 18.23 11.48
CA VAL A 127 1.91 17.14 12.27
C VAL A 127 2.70 15.85 12.10
N VAL A 128 3.09 15.48 10.87
CA VAL A 128 3.93 14.29 10.62
C VAL A 128 5.29 14.42 11.31
N THR A 129 5.90 15.61 11.27
CA THR A 129 7.17 15.89 11.98
C THR A 129 7.00 15.75 13.48
N GLU A 130 5.93 16.33 14.05
CA GLU A 130 5.64 16.24 15.48
C GLU A 130 5.41 14.78 15.91
N ALA A 131 4.60 14.02 15.16
CA ALA A 131 4.32 12.61 15.41
C ALA A 131 5.58 11.74 15.34
N SER A 132 6.60 12.16 14.58
CA SER A 132 7.84 11.39 14.41
C SER A 132 8.86 11.58 15.55
N ARG A 133 8.60 12.47 16.51
CA ARG A 133 9.52 12.77 17.62
C ARG A 133 9.34 11.83 18.81
N GLY A 134 10.43 11.52 19.50
CA GLY A 134 10.38 10.85 20.81
C GLY A 134 9.88 9.40 20.80
N LEU A 135 9.86 8.72 19.64
CA LEU A 135 9.29 7.37 19.49
C LEU A 135 10.21 6.22 19.94
N GLY A 136 11.40 6.55 20.44
CA GLY A 136 12.44 5.57 20.76
C GLY A 136 12.90 4.77 19.54
N GLU A 137 13.53 3.61 19.79
CA GLU A 137 14.05 2.75 18.74
C GLU A 137 12.93 2.17 17.88
N ALA A 138 13.11 2.24 16.56
CA ALA A 138 12.26 1.55 15.60
C ALA A 138 12.52 0.05 15.63
N MET A 139 11.65 -0.74 14.98
CA MET A 139 11.99 -2.13 14.74
C MET A 139 13.28 -2.24 13.91
N VAL A 140 14.08 -3.27 14.16
CA VAL A 140 15.26 -3.56 13.34
C VAL A 140 14.78 -3.97 11.94
N GLY A 141 15.20 -3.20 10.94
CA GLY A 141 14.88 -3.45 9.55
C GLY A 141 15.66 -4.62 8.98
N ILE A 142 15.07 -5.30 8.00
CA ILE A 142 15.73 -6.33 7.17
C ILE A 142 15.57 -5.87 5.73
N ASN A 143 16.67 -5.65 5.01
CA ASN A 143 16.54 -5.28 3.59
C ASN A 143 15.90 -6.42 2.81
N VAL A 144 14.95 -6.10 1.94
CA VAL A 144 14.27 -7.12 1.12
C VAL A 144 15.25 -7.86 0.20
N SER A 145 16.33 -7.18 -0.25
CA SER A 145 17.40 -7.78 -1.05
C SER A 145 18.09 -8.96 -0.35
N ASP A 146 18.16 -8.90 0.97
CA ASP A 146 18.92 -9.83 1.79
C ASP A 146 18.07 -11.07 2.17
N LEU A 147 16.76 -11.02 1.90
CA LEU A 147 15.86 -12.16 2.04
C LEU A 147 16.02 -13.12 0.85
N PRO A 148 16.29 -14.42 1.09
CA PRO A 148 16.30 -15.41 0.02
C PRO A 148 14.94 -15.47 -0.67
N ALA A 149 14.91 -15.57 -2.01
CA ALA A 149 13.70 -15.54 -2.82
C ALA A 149 12.56 -16.47 -2.31
N PRO A 150 12.82 -17.71 -1.86
CA PRO A 150 11.76 -18.58 -1.35
C PRO A 150 10.99 -18.00 -0.15
N HIS A 151 11.60 -17.09 0.61
CA HIS A 151 11.03 -16.47 1.80
C HIS A 151 10.32 -15.13 1.54
N ARG A 152 10.44 -14.56 0.34
CA ARG A 152 9.82 -13.27 0.01
C ARG A 152 8.31 -13.42 -0.15
N LEU A 153 7.56 -12.69 0.67
CA LEU A 153 6.12 -12.68 0.66
C LEU A 153 5.57 -11.86 -0.52
N ALA A 154 6.30 -10.85 -0.98
CA ALA A 154 5.90 -10.04 -2.13
C ALA A 154 5.71 -10.87 -3.40
N GLU A 155 6.56 -11.89 -3.60
CA GLU A 155 6.61 -12.73 -4.81
C GLU A 155 5.70 -13.97 -4.72
N ARG A 156 5.15 -14.31 -3.53
CA ARG A 156 4.34 -15.52 -3.31
C ARG A 156 2.88 -15.33 -3.74
N GLY A 157 2.37 -16.26 -4.56
CA GLY A 157 0.95 -16.35 -4.97
C GLY A 157 0.51 -15.27 -5.97
N TRP A 158 -0.57 -15.51 -6.74
CA TRP A 158 -1.08 -14.61 -7.79
C TRP A 158 -2.60 -14.46 -7.80
#